data_AF-S6CMA3-F1
#
_entry.id   AF-S6CMA3-F1
#
_cell.length_a   1.000
_cell.length_b   1.000
_cell.length_c   1.000
_cell.angle_alpha   90.00
_cell.angle_beta   90.00
_cell.angle_gamma   90.00
#
_symmetry.space_group_name_H-M   'P 1'
#
loop_
_entity.id
_entity.type
_entity.pdbx_description
1 polymer ?
#
loop_
_entity_poly.entity_id
_entity_poly.type
_entity_poly.pdbx_seq_one_letter_code
_entity_poly.pdbx_strand_id
1 'polypeptide(L)'
;EMHQYLDSDGSGTSTTCVNSTIGASRIADATNWLKTNNLKGYLGEIGAGSNSDCITAVSGTLCAMQEASGTWIGFNWWAAGP
;
A
#
# COMPACT_ATOMS: atom_id res chain seq x y z
N GLU A 1 7.17 9.13 -5.32
CA GLU A 1 6.10 8.26 -5.82
C GLU A 1 6.61 6.82 -5.65
N MET A 2 5.76 5.89 -5.26
CA MET A 2 6.06 4.48 -4.98
C MET A 2 4.86 3.61 -5.35
N HIS A 3 5.10 2.36 -5.74
CA HIS A 3 4.05 1.38 -6.05
C HIS A 3 4.08 0.24 -5.02
N GLN A 4 2.92 -0.33 -4.69
CA GLN A 4 2.87 -1.47 -3.78
C GLN A 4 1.73 -2.45 -4.11
N TYR A 5 2.10 -3.67 -4.46
CA TYR A 5 1.19 -4.82 -4.52
C TYR A 5 1.39 -5.75 -3.34
N LEU A 6 0.42 -6.64 -3.10
CA LEU A 6 0.28 -7.38 -1.83
C LEU A 6 0.52 -8.88 -1.96
N ASP A 7 0.80 -9.37 -3.18
CA ASP A 7 1.16 -10.74 -3.49
C ASP A 7 2.62 -11.07 -3.13
N SER A 8 3.00 -12.34 -3.24
CA SER A 8 4.25 -12.89 -2.70
C SER A 8 5.51 -12.13 -3.12
N ASP A 9 5.60 -11.75 -4.38
CA ASP A 9 6.74 -11.02 -4.94
C ASP A 9 6.48 -9.52 -5.12
N GLY A 10 5.26 -9.06 -4.80
CA GLY A 10 4.88 -7.65 -4.98
C GLY A 10 4.74 -7.23 -6.44
N SER A 11 4.57 -8.18 -7.37
CA SER A 11 4.38 -7.90 -8.79
C SER A 11 2.95 -7.46 -9.15
N GLY A 12 1.96 -7.79 -8.32
CA GLY A 12 0.56 -7.50 -8.60
C GLY A 12 -0.06 -8.46 -9.63
N THR A 13 0.56 -9.61 -9.89
CA THR A 13 0.10 -10.57 -10.89
C THR A 13 -0.76 -11.69 -10.29
N SER A 14 -0.72 -11.86 -8.97
CA SER A 14 -1.54 -12.84 -8.23
C SER A 14 -2.69 -12.17 -7.49
N THR A 15 -3.83 -12.87 -7.41
CA THR A 15 -5.00 -12.43 -6.62
C THR A 15 -4.88 -12.78 -5.13
N THR A 16 -3.83 -13.50 -4.73
CA THR A 16 -3.56 -13.88 -3.34
C THR A 16 -2.61 -12.88 -2.68
N CYS A 17 -3.05 -12.28 -1.57
CA CYS A 17 -2.19 -11.48 -0.71
C CYS A 17 -1.40 -12.38 0.25
N VAL A 18 -0.19 -11.99 0.63
CA VAL A 18 0.66 -12.78 1.54
C VAL A 18 -0.02 -13.06 2.88
N ASN A 19 -0.64 -12.04 3.46
CA ASN A 19 -1.46 -12.11 4.67
C ASN A 19 -2.25 -10.79 4.83
N SER A 20 -3.05 -10.68 5.89
CA SER A 20 -3.93 -9.54 6.15
C SER A 20 -3.23 -8.26 6.64
N THR A 21 -1.92 -8.28 6.94
CA THR A 21 -1.15 -7.12 7.40
C THR A 21 -0.06 -6.68 6.44
N ILE A 22 0.15 -7.43 5.35
CA ILE A 22 1.34 -7.31 4.48
C ILE A 22 1.54 -5.90 3.93
N GLY A 23 0.46 -5.22 3.54
CA GLY A 23 0.58 -3.90 2.91
C GLY A 23 1.06 -2.81 3.89
N ALA A 24 0.55 -2.81 5.13
CA ALA A 24 1.04 -1.92 6.18
C ALA A 24 2.53 -2.21 6.51
N SER A 25 2.91 -3.49 6.58
CA SER A 25 4.30 -3.88 6.82
C SER A 25 5.23 -3.41 5.69
N ARG A 26 4.81 -3.52 4.42
CA ARG A 26 5.65 -3.16 3.27
C ARG A 26 5.87 -1.65 3.14
N ILE A 27 4.92 -0.81 3.55
CA ILE A 27 5.09 0.66 3.50
C ILE A 27 5.79 1.25 4.73
N ALA A 28 6.06 0.46 5.78
CA ALA A 28 6.56 0.96 7.06
C ALA A 28 7.93 1.66 6.94
N ASP A 29 8.88 1.02 6.26
CA ASP A 29 10.24 1.57 6.09
C ASP A 29 10.23 2.81 5.19
N ALA A 30 9.44 2.78 4.11
CA ALA A 30 9.22 3.95 3.27
C ALA A 30 8.61 5.12 4.06
N THR A 31 7.62 4.84 4.92
CA THR A 31 7.01 5.84 5.79
C THR A 31 8.03 6.46 6.73
N ASN A 32 8.88 5.65 7.36
CA ASN A 32 9.94 6.12 8.24
C ASN A 32 10.95 6.96 7.47
N TRP A 33 11.39 6.51 6.30
CA TRP A 33 12.30 7.25 5.44
C TRP A 33 11.74 8.62 5.04
N LEU A 34 10.46 8.68 4.64
CA LEU A 34 9.80 9.93 4.30
C LEU A 34 9.73 10.90 5.50
N LYS A 35 9.37 10.39 6.70
CA LYS A 35 9.34 11.20 7.93
C LYS A 35 10.72 11.75 8.28
N THR A 36 11.75 10.91 8.30
CA THR A 36 13.12 11.29 8.65
C THR A 36 13.68 12.35 7.70
N ASN A 37 13.32 12.28 6.42
CA ASN A 37 13.82 13.21 5.40
C ASN A 37 12.89 14.41 5.16
N ASN A 38 11.81 14.56 5.94
CA ASN A 38 10.80 15.61 5.75
C ASN A 38 10.23 15.65 4.32
N LEU A 39 9.95 14.47 3.76
CA LEU A 39 9.41 14.29 2.42
C LEU A 39 7.95 13.82 2.47
N LYS A 40 7.26 13.97 1.33
CA LYS A 40 5.89 13.49 1.12
C LYS A 40 5.87 12.31 0.17
N GLY A 41 5.08 11.29 0.50
CA GLY A 41 4.88 10.09 -0.29
C GLY A 41 3.54 10.09 -0.99
N TYR A 42 3.51 9.56 -2.20
CA TYR A 42 2.29 9.26 -2.94
C TYR A 42 2.40 7.81 -3.43
N LEU A 43 1.37 7.01 -3.16
CA LEU A 43 1.30 5.62 -3.56
C LEU A 43 0.60 5.54 -4.93
N GLY A 44 1.35 5.67 -6.02
CA GLY A 44 0.78 5.82 -7.37
C GLY A 44 0.08 4.57 -7.87
N GLU A 45 0.43 3.41 -7.34
CA GLU A 45 -0.24 2.14 -7.62
C GLU A 45 -0.39 1.30 -6.35
N ILE A 46 -1.62 0.85 -6.10
CA ILE A 46 -1.94 -0.26 -5.21
C ILE A 46 -3.08 -1.07 -5.83
N GLY A 47 -2.97 -2.39 -5.77
CA GLY A 47 -3.97 -3.32 -6.24
C GLY A 47 -3.90 -4.65 -5.51
N ALA A 48 -5.04 -5.34 -5.39
CA ALA A 48 -5.14 -6.63 -4.72
C ALA A 48 -6.38 -7.41 -5.21
N GLY A 49 -6.43 -8.72 -4.92
CA GLY A 49 -7.59 -9.55 -5.21
C GLY A 49 -8.82 -9.21 -4.35
N SER A 50 -10.01 -9.51 -4.86
CA SER A 50 -11.28 -9.28 -4.15
C SER A 50 -11.63 -10.42 -3.18
N ASN A 51 -10.83 -10.60 -2.13
CA ASN A 51 -11.03 -11.59 -1.06
C ASN A 51 -10.78 -10.96 0.32
N SER A 52 -11.22 -11.64 1.40
CA SER A 52 -11.20 -11.11 2.77
C SER A 52 -9.83 -10.68 3.26
N ASP A 53 -8.80 -11.48 2.96
CA ASP A 53 -7.43 -11.22 3.44
C ASP A 53 -6.85 -9.99 2.73
N CYS A 54 -7.05 -9.90 1.41
CA CYS A 54 -6.62 -8.75 0.62
C CYS A 54 -7.37 -7.47 0.99
N ILE A 55 -8.70 -7.53 1.22
CA ILE A 55 -9.49 -6.37 1.66
C ILE A 55 -8.96 -5.84 3.00
N THR A 56 -8.64 -6.75 3.92
CA THR A 56 -8.06 -6.40 5.22
C THR A 56 -6.67 -5.76 5.04
N ALA A 57 -5.82 -6.34 4.18
CA ALA A 57 -4.48 -5.83 3.91
C ALA A 57 -4.48 -4.44 3.27
N VAL A 58 -5.35 -4.19 2.28
CA VAL A 58 -5.53 -2.86 1.67
C VAL A 58 -6.01 -1.87 2.72
N SER A 59 -7.05 -2.21 3.49
CA SER A 59 -7.60 -1.34 4.53
C SER A 59 -6.53 -0.96 5.57
N GLY A 60 -5.76 -1.93 6.05
CA GLY A 60 -4.66 -1.70 6.98
C GLY A 60 -3.56 -0.81 6.39
N THR A 61 -3.27 -0.93 5.09
CA THR A 61 -2.30 -0.07 4.39
C THR A 61 -2.77 1.38 4.38
N LEU A 62 -4.03 1.62 4.00
CA LEU A 62 -4.61 2.96 3.95
C LEU A 62 -4.72 3.60 5.34
N CYS A 63 -5.07 2.81 6.37
CA CYS A 63 -5.02 3.26 7.77
C CYS A 63 -3.61 3.69 8.18
N ALA A 64 -2.59 2.87 7.91
CA ALA A 64 -1.21 3.20 8.23
C ALA A 64 -0.73 4.48 7.50
N MET A 65 -1.16 4.68 6.26
CA MET A 65 -0.89 5.92 5.52
C MET A 65 -1.53 7.15 6.19
N GLN A 66 -2.79 7.03 6.61
CA GLN A 66 -3.53 8.10 7.29
C GLN A 66 -2.92 8.44 8.66
N GLU A 67 -2.52 7.43 9.43
CA GLU A 67 -1.89 7.58 10.75
C GLU A 67 -0.48 8.17 10.68
N ALA A 68 0.15 8.17 9.51
CA ALA A 68 1.48 8.75 9.28
C ALA A 68 1.51 10.29 9.27
N SER A 69 0.53 10.96 9.88
CA SER A 69 0.52 12.42 10.11
C SER A 69 0.75 13.25 8.83
N GLY A 70 0.09 12.86 7.74
CA GLY A 70 0.21 13.54 6.45
C GLY A 70 1.55 13.33 5.74
N THR A 71 2.34 12.32 6.12
CA THR A 71 3.53 11.88 5.36
C THR A 71 3.11 11.36 3.99
N TRP A 72 2.04 10.56 3.95
CA TRP A 72 1.40 10.13 2.72
C TRP A 72 0.30 11.12 2.33
N ILE A 73 0.32 11.59 1.07
CA ILE A 73 -0.63 12.59 0.57
C ILE A 73 -1.76 11.98 -0.28
N GLY A 74 -1.73 10.67 -0.54
CA GLY A 74 -2.78 9.96 -1.26
C GLY A 74 -2.29 8.67 -1.91
N PHE A 75 -3.21 8.03 -2.63
CA PHE A 75 -2.94 6.84 -3.44
C PHE A 75 -3.83 6.82 -4.69
N ASN A 76 -3.49 5.97 -5.66
CA ASN A 76 -4.40 5.55 -6.73
C ASN A 76 -4.52 4.02 -6.78
N TRP A 77 -5.73 3.54 -7.04
CA TRP A 77 -5.96 2.13 -7.32
C TRP A 77 -5.49 1.77 -8.72
N TRP A 78 -4.76 0.67 -8.85
CA TRP A 78 -4.40 0.08 -10.13
C TRP A 78 -5.30 -1.13 -10.43
N ALA A 79 -6.19 -1.07 -11.41
CA ALA A 79 -6.55 0.07 -12.26
C ALA A 79 -8.06 0.04 -12.53
N ALA A 80 -8.56 1.07 -13.23
CA ALA A 80 -9.88 1.03 -13.86
C ALA A 80 -9.70 0.65 -15.35
N GLY A 81 -10.07 1.54 -16.26
CA GLY A 81 -10.06 1.29 -17.71
C GLY A 81 -11.47 1.00 -18.25
N PRO A 82 -11.71 1.21 -19.56
CA PRO A 82 -12.98 0.86 -20.21
C PRO A 82 -13.23 -0.64 -20.26
#